data_AF-A0A523BPP8-F1
#
_entry.id   AF-A0A523BPP8-F1
#
_cell.length_a   1.000
_cell.length_b   1.000
_cell.length_c   1.000
_cell.angle_alpha   90.00
_cell.angle_beta   90.00
_cell.angle_gamma   90.00
#
_symmetry.space_group_name_H-M   'P 1'
#
loop_
_entity.id
_entity.type
_entity.pdbx_description
1 polymer ?
#
loop_
_entity_poly.entity_id
_entity_poly.type
_entity_poly.pdbx_seq_one_letter_code
_entity_poly.pdbx_strand_id
1 'polypeptide(L)'
;MLPKLGIGFVLAALSLLLLLFSGCAPGGTQSPGEKEGASQAERLLIVDSAGRAVEVPRPVKRIVTINSDVLEVICALGGADLVVGVSDTAKFPPLVKEKPRVGESFTPSVEKIVELQPDVVFGYGRFLKPELARQVEQAGIPLVSLDCYKIETMERDIRTLGLILGRQEEADAYLELWEKYLGLVREMTKDLKPEARPRVYLEGYTDYKTVSAGSGGHELLEIAGGINIAAAEPVPYPQVSPEWVVAQDPDVIIKAVSSRVASGYGASPEEMAKEREAIISRPGWHNIKAVKEGRVYLISSEIYTAPRGVVGFSYFAKWLHPELFADLDPQKVHREILEKFHGLELQGTYVYPEA
;
A
#
# COMPACT_ATOMS: atom_id res chain seq x y z
N MET A 1 63.85 -24.44 -37.18
CA MET A 1 63.76 -25.36 -36.02
C MET A 1 62.57 -26.27 -36.23
N LEU A 2 62.82 -27.51 -36.63
CA LEU A 2 61.84 -28.61 -36.63
C LEU A 2 61.85 -29.28 -35.24
N PRO A 3 60.79 -30.01 -34.90
CA PRO A 3 60.97 -31.46 -34.95
C PRO A 3 59.90 -32.19 -35.75
N LYS A 4 60.39 -33.19 -36.49
CA LYS A 4 59.69 -34.39 -36.99
C LYS A 4 59.26 -35.23 -35.75
N LEU A 5 58.39 -36.24 -35.75
CA LEU A 5 58.10 -37.30 -36.71
C LEU A 5 56.98 -38.17 -36.08
N GLY A 6 56.10 -38.75 -36.87
CA GLY A 6 55.17 -39.80 -36.43
C GLY A 6 54.52 -40.49 -37.62
N ILE A 7 55.13 -41.58 -38.07
CA ILE A 7 54.81 -42.38 -39.26
C ILE A 7 53.74 -43.43 -38.91
N GLY A 8 52.82 -43.70 -39.84
CA GLY A 8 51.94 -44.89 -39.80
C GLY A 8 51.08 -45.07 -41.06
N PHE A 9 51.63 -45.77 -42.06
CA PHE A 9 50.92 -46.44 -43.18
C PHE A 9 49.78 -47.36 -42.64
N VAL A 10 48.69 -47.70 -43.36
CA VAL A 10 48.50 -48.63 -44.51
C VAL A 10 46.99 -48.53 -44.87
N LEU A 11 46.56 -48.18 -46.10
CA LEU A 11 45.98 -49.06 -47.15
C LEU A 11 44.95 -50.11 -46.62
N ALA A 12 43.78 -50.41 -47.17
CA ALA A 12 43.20 -50.28 -48.50
C ALA A 12 41.69 -50.67 -48.48
N ALA A 13 40.99 -50.30 -49.57
CA ALA A 13 39.96 -51.10 -50.26
C ALA A 13 38.64 -51.46 -49.54
N LEU A 14 37.48 -51.68 -50.17
CA LEU A 14 36.86 -51.35 -51.46
C LEU A 14 35.42 -51.89 -51.35
N SER A 15 34.42 -51.10 -51.73
CA SER A 15 33.13 -51.45 -52.39
C SER A 15 32.41 -52.80 -52.16
N LEU A 16 31.11 -52.75 -51.77
CA LEU A 16 29.92 -53.34 -52.47
C LEU A 16 28.66 -53.17 -51.58
N LEU A 17 27.63 -52.39 -51.92
CA LEU A 17 26.52 -52.57 -52.90
C LEU A 17 25.29 -53.37 -52.36
N LEU A 18 24.17 -52.64 -52.27
CA LEU A 18 22.74 -53.02 -52.45
C LEU A 18 22.06 -54.04 -51.52
N LEU A 19 20.93 -53.63 -50.91
CA LEU A 19 19.58 -54.10 -51.29
C LEU A 19 18.47 -53.29 -50.61
N LEU A 20 17.57 -52.77 -51.45
CA LEU A 20 16.29 -52.15 -51.10
C LEU A 20 15.28 -53.23 -50.71
N PHE A 21 14.49 -53.00 -49.67
CA PHE A 21 13.17 -53.60 -49.53
C PHE A 21 12.16 -52.53 -49.11
N SER A 22 11.31 -52.16 -50.07
CA SER A 22 10.02 -51.52 -49.84
C SER A 22 9.04 -52.53 -49.24
N GLY A 23 8.36 -52.15 -48.17
CA GLY A 23 7.21 -52.87 -47.64
C GLY A 23 6.15 -51.88 -47.18
N CYS A 24 5.11 -51.68 -48.00
CA CYS A 24 3.86 -51.03 -47.61
C CYS A 24 2.88 -52.10 -47.13
N ALA A 25 2.24 -51.89 -45.98
CA ALA A 25 0.93 -52.45 -45.63
C ALA A 25 0.18 -51.50 -44.67
N PRO A 26 -1.16 -51.46 -44.71
CA PRO A 26 -1.97 -50.38 -44.13
C PRO A 26 -2.57 -50.74 -42.76
N GLY A 27 -2.61 -49.79 -41.84
CA GLY A 27 -3.26 -49.97 -40.54
C GLY A 27 -3.40 -48.64 -39.81
N GLY A 28 -4.65 -48.28 -39.46
CA GLY A 28 -5.04 -46.96 -38.98
C GLY A 28 -4.19 -46.40 -37.85
N THR A 29 -3.76 -45.17 -38.02
CA THR A 29 -3.17 -44.34 -36.96
C THR A 29 -4.29 -43.55 -36.29
N GLN A 30 -4.76 -44.06 -35.16
CA GLN A 30 -5.31 -43.20 -34.11
C GLN A 30 -4.17 -42.26 -33.67
N SER A 31 -4.41 -40.95 -33.73
CA SER A 31 -3.53 -39.97 -33.13
C SER A 31 -3.49 -40.22 -31.62
N PRO A 32 -2.31 -40.39 -30.99
CA PRO A 32 -2.22 -40.38 -29.54
C PRO A 32 -2.64 -39.00 -29.06
N GLY A 33 -3.63 -38.95 -28.16
CA GLY A 33 -4.13 -37.72 -27.58
C GLY A 33 -2.99 -36.90 -26.99
N GLU A 34 -3.00 -35.60 -27.30
CA GLU A 34 -2.32 -34.59 -26.50
C GLU A 34 -2.77 -34.79 -25.05
N LYS A 35 -1.85 -35.28 -24.23
CA LYS A 35 -1.97 -35.11 -22.79
C LYS A 35 -1.91 -33.61 -22.56
N GLU A 36 -3.06 -33.02 -22.22
CA GLU A 36 -3.11 -31.73 -21.54
C GLU A 36 -2.13 -31.80 -20.37
N GLY A 37 -0.96 -31.17 -20.56
CA GLY A 37 0.01 -30.99 -19.50
C GLY A 37 -0.67 -30.15 -18.44
N ALA A 38 -0.83 -30.71 -17.23
CA ALA A 38 -1.17 -29.94 -16.06
C ALA A 38 -0.18 -28.78 -15.97
N SER A 39 -0.66 -27.56 -16.24
CA SER A 39 0.10 -26.32 -16.08
C SER A 39 0.72 -26.32 -14.69
N GLN A 40 2.04 -26.52 -14.62
CA GLN A 40 2.78 -26.40 -13.38
C GLN A 40 2.57 -24.96 -12.89
N ALA A 41 2.08 -24.77 -11.66
CA ALA A 41 1.86 -23.44 -11.12
C ALA A 41 3.18 -22.66 -11.17
N GLU A 42 3.20 -21.57 -11.94
CA GLU A 42 4.36 -20.71 -12.05
C GLU A 42 4.61 -20.05 -10.69
N ARG A 43 5.87 -19.95 -10.26
CA ARG A 43 6.25 -19.25 -9.02
C ARG A 43 6.84 -17.90 -9.38
N LEU A 44 6.26 -16.83 -8.86
CA LEU A 44 6.79 -15.48 -8.97
C LEU A 44 7.66 -15.20 -7.74
N LEU A 45 8.93 -14.90 -7.93
CA LEU A 45 9.81 -14.37 -6.89
C LEU A 45 9.61 -12.86 -6.77
N ILE A 46 9.22 -12.38 -5.59
CA ILE A 46 9.10 -10.95 -5.27
C ILE A 46 10.00 -10.58 -4.10
N VAL A 47 10.33 -9.29 -3.97
CA VAL A 47 10.97 -8.74 -2.76
C VAL A 47 9.92 -7.91 -2.02
N ASP A 48 9.61 -8.30 -0.80
CA ASP A 48 8.58 -7.66 0.02
C ASP A 48 9.09 -6.37 0.71
N SER A 49 8.22 -5.63 1.40
CA SER A 49 8.57 -4.38 2.10
C SER A 49 9.46 -4.60 3.33
N ALA A 50 9.62 -5.84 3.78
CA ALA A 50 10.61 -6.22 4.79
C ALA A 50 11.97 -6.61 4.17
N GLY A 51 12.11 -6.54 2.84
CA GLY A 51 13.33 -6.88 2.12
C GLY A 51 13.53 -8.39 1.93
N ARG A 52 12.49 -9.20 2.15
CA ARG A 52 12.56 -10.66 2.01
C ARG A 52 12.20 -11.07 0.59
N ALA A 53 12.92 -12.06 0.05
CA ALA A 53 12.55 -12.72 -1.19
C ALA A 53 11.48 -13.79 -0.88
N VAL A 54 10.31 -13.69 -1.53
CA VAL A 54 9.17 -14.59 -1.30
C VAL A 54 8.68 -15.15 -2.63
N GLU A 55 8.48 -16.46 -2.70
CA GLU A 55 7.90 -17.13 -3.87
C GLU A 55 6.38 -17.23 -3.73
N VAL A 56 5.65 -16.61 -4.66
CA VAL A 56 4.18 -16.59 -4.68
C VAL A 56 3.69 -17.45 -5.86
N PRO A 57 2.71 -18.36 -5.66
CA PRO A 57 2.14 -19.13 -6.76
C PRO A 57 1.35 -18.22 -7.71
N ARG A 58 1.36 -18.56 -9.01
CA ARG A 58 0.54 -17.95 -10.05
C ARG A 58 -0.23 -19.01 -10.84
N PRO A 59 -1.50 -18.74 -11.19
CA PRO A 59 -2.30 -17.59 -10.77
C PRO A 59 -2.72 -17.68 -9.30
N VAL A 60 -2.77 -16.55 -8.59
CA VAL A 60 -3.34 -16.46 -7.24
C VAL A 60 -4.87 -16.51 -7.34
N LYS A 61 -5.50 -17.37 -6.55
CA LYS A 61 -6.96 -17.57 -6.54
C LYS A 61 -7.59 -17.31 -5.17
N ARG A 62 -6.81 -17.44 -4.08
CA ARG A 62 -7.29 -17.32 -2.70
C ARG A 62 -6.32 -16.48 -1.87
N ILE A 63 -6.78 -15.31 -1.43
CA ILE A 63 -5.99 -14.36 -0.66
C ILE A 63 -6.57 -14.22 0.73
N VAL A 64 -5.73 -14.34 1.74
CA VAL A 64 -6.03 -13.79 3.07
C VAL A 64 -5.17 -12.55 3.28
N THR A 65 -5.74 -11.47 3.80
CA THR A 65 -4.96 -10.29 4.17
C THR A 65 -5.28 -9.83 5.58
N ILE A 66 -4.23 -9.68 6.38
CA ILE A 66 -4.29 -9.07 7.72
C ILE A 66 -3.85 -7.60 7.70
N ASN A 67 -3.56 -7.07 6.51
CA ASN A 67 -3.25 -5.66 6.24
C ASN A 67 -4.41 -5.00 5.47
N SER A 68 -5.02 -3.97 6.08
CA SER A 68 -6.17 -3.25 5.51
C SER A 68 -5.79 -2.34 4.33
N ASP A 69 -4.57 -1.80 4.32
CA ASP A 69 -4.06 -1.00 3.20
C ASP A 69 -3.85 -1.88 1.96
N VAL A 70 -3.27 -3.07 2.16
CA VAL A 70 -3.12 -4.07 1.09
C VAL A 70 -4.49 -4.54 0.58
N LEU A 71 -5.45 -4.74 1.49
CA LEU A 71 -6.83 -5.10 1.10
C LEU A 71 -7.46 -4.04 0.19
N GLU A 72 -7.31 -2.76 0.54
CA GLU A 72 -7.85 -1.65 -0.24
C GLU A 72 -7.24 -1.62 -1.64
N VAL A 73 -5.91 -1.77 -1.76
CA VAL A 73 -5.24 -1.87 -3.07
C VAL A 73 -5.72 -3.08 -3.85
N ILE A 74 -5.77 -4.29 -3.25
CA ILE A 74 -6.28 -5.48 -3.94
C ILE A 74 -7.68 -5.23 -4.52
N CYS A 75 -8.56 -4.58 -3.76
CA CYS A 75 -9.89 -4.24 -4.24
C CYS A 75 -9.86 -3.17 -5.34
N ALA A 76 -9.00 -2.14 -5.22
CA ALA A 76 -8.81 -1.10 -6.23
C ALA A 76 -8.33 -1.66 -7.57
N LEU A 77 -7.55 -2.75 -7.54
CA LEU A 77 -7.06 -3.47 -8.72
C LEU A 77 -8.04 -4.54 -9.23
N GLY A 78 -9.27 -4.58 -8.72
CA GLY A 78 -10.30 -5.52 -9.16
C GLY A 78 -10.13 -6.95 -8.66
N GLY A 79 -9.33 -7.19 -7.60
CA GLY A 79 -9.05 -8.50 -7.02
C GLY A 79 -9.92 -8.86 -5.81
N ALA A 80 -11.04 -8.17 -5.60
CA ALA A 80 -11.91 -8.36 -4.42
C ALA A 80 -12.53 -9.76 -4.29
N ASP A 81 -12.74 -10.44 -5.43
CA ASP A 81 -13.23 -11.82 -5.53
C ASP A 81 -12.21 -12.85 -5.04
N LEU A 82 -10.92 -12.56 -5.21
CA LEU A 82 -9.81 -13.41 -4.76
C LEU A 82 -9.65 -13.42 -3.23
N VAL A 83 -10.17 -12.41 -2.54
CA VAL A 83 -10.06 -12.30 -1.07
C VAL A 83 -11.02 -13.28 -0.39
N VAL A 84 -10.48 -14.22 0.37
CA VAL A 84 -11.24 -15.25 1.10
C VAL A 84 -11.21 -15.05 2.62
N GLY A 85 -10.39 -14.13 3.13
CA GLY A 85 -10.37 -13.78 4.55
C GLY A 85 -9.66 -12.46 4.82
N VAL A 86 -10.12 -11.76 5.86
CA VAL A 86 -9.62 -10.43 6.25
C VAL A 86 -9.46 -10.32 7.76
N SER A 87 -8.67 -9.35 8.22
CA SER A 87 -8.61 -9.02 9.65
C SER A 87 -9.91 -8.39 10.17
N ASP A 88 -10.07 -8.39 11.49
CA ASP A 88 -11.19 -7.73 12.20
C ASP A 88 -11.23 -6.22 11.99
N THR A 89 -10.07 -5.64 11.66
CA THR A 89 -9.87 -4.21 11.40
C THR A 89 -10.27 -3.77 9.99
N ALA A 90 -10.48 -4.70 9.06
CA ALA A 90 -10.82 -4.39 7.68
C ALA A 90 -12.25 -3.87 7.56
N LYS A 91 -12.40 -2.59 7.20
CA LYS A 91 -13.69 -1.89 7.08
C LYS A 91 -14.04 -1.43 5.66
N PHE A 92 -13.03 -1.24 4.82
CA PHE A 92 -13.17 -0.67 3.48
C PHE A 92 -12.46 -1.55 2.43
N PRO A 93 -12.98 -1.64 1.18
CA PRO A 93 -14.30 -1.15 0.75
C PRO A 93 -15.47 -1.90 1.40
N PRO A 94 -16.72 -1.38 1.42
CA PRO A 94 -17.84 -1.99 2.13
C PRO A 94 -18.12 -3.46 1.77
N LEU A 95 -17.78 -3.89 0.55
CA LEU A 95 -17.90 -5.28 0.11
C LEU A 95 -17.11 -6.28 0.96
N VAL A 96 -16.08 -5.83 1.69
CA VAL A 96 -15.24 -6.72 2.51
C VAL A 96 -15.89 -7.07 3.85
N LYS A 97 -17.02 -6.43 4.19
CA LYS A 97 -17.76 -6.69 5.44
C LYS A 97 -18.18 -8.15 5.57
N GLU A 98 -18.60 -8.76 4.47
CA GLU A 98 -19.07 -10.15 4.39
C GLU A 98 -17.94 -11.19 4.36
N LYS A 99 -16.66 -10.78 4.32
CA LYS A 99 -15.54 -11.70 4.24
C LYS A 99 -15.26 -12.36 5.61
N PRO A 100 -14.88 -13.65 5.64
CA PRO A 100 -14.47 -14.35 6.85
C PRO A 100 -13.38 -13.60 7.64
N ARG A 101 -13.50 -13.63 8.97
CA ARG A 101 -12.61 -12.91 9.88
C ARG A 101 -11.57 -13.84 10.50
N VAL A 102 -10.30 -13.51 10.28
CA VAL A 102 -9.17 -14.30 10.77
C VAL A 102 -8.54 -13.74 12.05
N GLY A 103 -9.16 -12.75 12.70
CA GLY A 103 -8.66 -12.10 13.92
C GLY A 103 -8.04 -10.72 13.66
N GLU A 104 -7.40 -10.15 14.67
CA GLU A 104 -6.80 -8.81 14.58
C GLU A 104 -5.56 -8.79 13.68
N SER A 105 -5.25 -7.64 13.07
CA SER A 105 -4.11 -7.46 12.16
C SER A 105 -2.75 -7.92 12.70
N PHE A 106 -2.50 -7.76 14.01
CA PHE A 106 -1.21 -8.07 14.63
C PHE A 106 -1.22 -9.35 15.48
N THR A 107 -2.40 -9.96 15.62
CA THR A 107 -2.64 -11.20 16.36
C THR A 107 -3.75 -12.02 15.69
N PRO A 108 -3.58 -12.40 14.41
CA PRO A 108 -4.55 -13.23 13.73
C PRO A 108 -4.47 -14.68 14.24
N SER A 109 -5.53 -15.46 14.00
CA SER A 109 -5.55 -16.89 14.21
C SER A 109 -5.00 -17.61 12.99
N VAL A 110 -3.85 -18.27 13.15
CA VAL A 110 -3.25 -19.08 12.07
C VAL A 110 -4.15 -20.25 11.69
N GLU A 111 -4.86 -20.86 12.65
CA GLU A 111 -5.83 -21.93 12.37
C GLU A 111 -6.91 -21.46 11.40
N LYS A 112 -7.54 -20.31 11.68
CA LYS A 112 -8.54 -19.71 10.78
C LYS A 112 -7.97 -19.34 9.42
N ILE A 113 -6.71 -18.91 9.35
CA ILE A 113 -6.03 -18.63 8.07
C ILE A 113 -5.89 -19.92 7.27
N VAL A 114 -5.40 -21.00 7.88
CA VAL A 114 -5.16 -22.29 7.22
C VAL A 114 -6.48 -22.94 6.76
N GLU A 115 -7.55 -22.85 7.56
CA GLU A 115 -8.88 -23.34 7.21
C GLU A 115 -9.41 -22.73 5.90
N LEU A 116 -9.05 -21.48 5.60
CA LEU A 116 -9.43 -20.80 4.36
C LEU A 116 -8.60 -21.23 3.15
N GLN A 117 -7.57 -22.07 3.32
CA GLN A 117 -6.71 -22.59 2.25
C GLN A 117 -6.23 -21.50 1.27
N PRO A 118 -5.57 -20.42 1.75
CA PRO A 118 -5.09 -19.37 0.88
C PRO A 118 -3.86 -19.80 0.09
N ASP A 119 -3.71 -19.21 -1.10
CA ASP A 119 -2.49 -19.32 -1.91
C ASP A 119 -1.39 -18.36 -1.41
N VAL A 120 -1.80 -17.26 -0.76
CA VAL A 120 -0.92 -16.24 -0.20
C VAL A 120 -1.60 -15.50 0.96
N VAL A 121 -0.80 -15.14 1.96
CA VAL A 121 -1.22 -14.23 3.04
C VAL A 121 -0.47 -12.91 2.90
N PHE A 122 -1.17 -11.79 3.04
CA PHE A 122 -0.55 -10.46 3.13
C PHE A 122 -0.55 -9.91 4.55
N GLY A 123 0.58 -9.33 4.96
CA GLY A 123 0.76 -8.68 6.25
C GLY A 123 1.51 -7.36 6.18
N TYR A 124 1.69 -6.71 7.33
CA TYR A 124 2.43 -5.44 7.44
C TYR A 124 3.95 -5.69 7.52
N GLY A 125 4.73 -4.95 6.73
CA GLY A 125 6.20 -4.99 6.70
C GLY A 125 6.89 -5.08 8.07
N ARG A 126 6.79 -3.99 8.84
CA ARG A 126 7.52 -3.85 10.12
C ARG A 126 6.80 -4.38 11.36
N PHE A 127 5.50 -4.65 11.27
CA PHE A 127 4.68 -4.95 12.45
C PHE A 127 4.33 -6.43 12.59
N LEU A 128 4.69 -7.24 11.61
CA LEU A 128 4.48 -8.67 11.64
C LEU A 128 5.41 -9.33 12.67
N LYS A 129 4.84 -10.09 13.61
CA LYS A 129 5.63 -10.87 14.58
C LYS A 129 6.35 -12.02 13.87
N PRO A 130 7.65 -12.25 14.12
CA PRO A 130 8.39 -13.37 13.50
C PRO A 130 7.76 -14.74 13.76
N GLU A 131 7.12 -14.92 14.91
CA GLU A 131 6.38 -16.14 15.26
C GLU A 131 5.23 -16.42 14.28
N LEU A 132 4.42 -15.39 14.01
CA LEU A 132 3.29 -15.50 13.09
C LEU A 132 3.78 -15.84 11.68
N ALA A 133 4.86 -15.20 11.24
CA ALA A 133 5.47 -15.50 9.95
C ALA A 133 5.83 -16.98 9.83
N ARG A 134 6.55 -17.49 10.84
CA ARG A 134 6.99 -18.87 10.88
C ARG A 134 5.83 -19.86 10.88
N GLN A 135 4.77 -19.58 11.63
CA GLN A 135 3.61 -20.48 11.72
C GLN A 135 2.86 -20.58 10.38
N VAL A 136 2.67 -19.46 9.69
CA VAL A 136 2.03 -19.43 8.35
C VAL A 136 2.92 -20.12 7.32
N GLU A 137 4.23 -19.87 7.33
CA GLU A 137 5.19 -20.49 6.41
C GLU A 137 5.33 -22.01 6.66
N GLN A 138 5.29 -22.48 7.92
CA GLN A 138 5.28 -23.90 8.28
C GLN A 138 4.02 -24.64 7.79
N ALA A 139 2.91 -23.92 7.60
CA ALA A 139 1.71 -24.45 6.97
C ALA A 139 1.80 -24.50 5.43
N GLY A 140 2.95 -24.12 4.84
CA GLY A 140 3.20 -24.15 3.40
C GLY A 140 2.60 -22.98 2.64
N ILE A 141 2.18 -21.91 3.34
CA ILE A 141 1.54 -20.73 2.75
C ILE A 141 2.56 -19.59 2.69
N PRO A 142 2.81 -18.96 1.52
CA PRO A 142 3.69 -17.82 1.44
C PRO A 142 3.07 -16.60 2.13
N LEU A 143 3.89 -15.89 2.90
CA LEU A 143 3.51 -14.66 3.60
C LEU A 143 4.29 -13.47 3.03
N VAL A 144 3.58 -12.58 2.38
CA VAL A 144 4.13 -11.38 1.72
C VAL A 144 3.85 -10.16 2.59
N SER A 145 4.90 -9.43 2.98
CA SER A 145 4.73 -8.24 3.81
C SER A 145 4.82 -6.98 2.97
N LEU A 146 3.71 -6.25 2.82
CA LEU A 146 3.67 -4.95 2.13
C LEU A 146 3.24 -3.86 3.12
N ASP A 147 3.71 -2.63 2.90
CA ASP A 147 3.32 -1.50 3.75
C ASP A 147 2.05 -0.85 3.16
N CYS A 148 2.07 -0.41 1.89
CA CYS A 148 0.95 0.32 1.24
C CYS A 148 0.46 1.57 2.02
N TYR A 149 1.30 2.15 2.89
CA TYR A 149 0.99 3.41 3.59
C TYR A 149 2.15 4.43 3.62
N LYS A 150 3.29 4.14 3.00
CA LYS A 150 4.42 5.09 2.91
C LYS A 150 4.56 5.55 1.48
N ILE A 151 4.66 6.85 1.25
CA ILE A 151 4.80 7.39 -0.10
C ILE A 151 6.01 6.77 -0.79
N GLU A 152 7.15 6.67 -0.08
CA GLU A 152 8.40 6.11 -0.60
C GLU A 152 8.27 4.67 -1.14
N THR A 153 7.40 3.85 -0.55
CA THR A 153 7.23 2.44 -0.95
C THR A 153 5.90 2.17 -1.66
N MET A 154 4.97 3.13 -1.68
CA MET A 154 3.61 2.97 -2.19
C MET A 154 3.62 2.47 -3.64
N GLU A 155 4.42 3.12 -4.50
CA GLU A 155 4.51 2.74 -5.91
C GLU A 155 4.96 1.29 -6.09
N ARG A 156 6.06 0.92 -5.43
CA ARG A 156 6.61 -0.44 -5.50
C ARG A 156 5.62 -1.47 -4.98
N ASP A 157 4.96 -1.19 -3.87
CA ASP A 157 4.02 -2.11 -3.24
C ASP A 157 2.79 -2.33 -4.14
N ILE A 158 2.25 -1.26 -4.75
CA ILE A 158 1.12 -1.33 -5.70
C ILE A 158 1.53 -2.09 -6.98
N ARG A 159 2.71 -1.82 -7.54
CA ARG A 159 3.24 -2.58 -8.71
C ARG A 159 3.42 -4.05 -8.37
N THR A 160 3.90 -4.37 -7.17
CA THR A 160 4.06 -5.75 -6.70
C THR A 160 2.72 -6.46 -6.59
N LEU A 161 1.68 -5.78 -6.09
CA LEU A 161 0.31 -6.31 -6.08
C LEU A 161 -0.24 -6.49 -7.50
N GLY A 162 -0.07 -5.50 -8.38
CA GLY A 162 -0.43 -5.62 -9.80
C GLY A 162 0.21 -6.85 -10.44
N LEU A 163 1.50 -7.08 -10.19
CA LEU A 163 2.18 -8.31 -10.62
C LEU A 163 1.52 -9.54 -9.99
N ILE A 164 1.41 -9.66 -8.67
CA ILE A 164 0.89 -10.88 -8.01
C ILE A 164 -0.51 -11.24 -8.53
N LEU A 165 -1.36 -10.23 -8.75
CA LEU A 165 -2.74 -10.39 -9.18
C LEU A 165 -2.92 -10.57 -10.70
N GLY A 166 -1.88 -10.30 -11.51
CA GLY A 166 -2.02 -10.23 -12.97
C GLY A 166 -2.82 -9.01 -13.43
N ARG A 167 -2.68 -7.89 -12.71
CA ARG A 167 -3.45 -6.63 -12.81
C ARG A 167 -2.52 -5.41 -12.97
N GLN A 168 -1.49 -5.55 -13.82
CA GLN A 168 -0.49 -4.49 -14.00
C GLN A 168 -1.08 -3.24 -14.62
N GLU A 169 -2.01 -3.37 -15.59
CA GLU A 169 -2.66 -2.22 -16.23
C GLU A 169 -3.51 -1.43 -15.22
N GLU A 170 -4.26 -2.12 -14.35
CA GLU A 170 -5.03 -1.48 -13.27
C GLU A 170 -4.11 -0.82 -12.24
N ALA A 171 -2.95 -1.42 -11.95
CA ALA A 171 -1.96 -0.86 -11.05
C ALA A 171 -1.32 0.42 -11.62
N ASP A 172 -0.98 0.41 -12.90
CA ASP A 172 -0.48 1.59 -13.61
C ASP A 172 -1.53 2.70 -13.61
N ALA A 173 -2.79 2.38 -13.92
CA ALA A 173 -3.87 3.36 -13.92
C ALA A 173 -4.11 3.99 -12.53
N TYR A 174 -3.95 3.23 -11.44
CA TYR A 174 -4.04 3.73 -10.07
C TYR A 174 -2.87 4.66 -9.73
N LEU A 175 -1.66 4.28 -10.12
CA LEU A 175 -0.44 5.05 -9.89
C LEU A 175 -0.38 6.33 -10.71
N GLU A 176 -0.90 6.34 -11.94
CA GLU A 176 -1.05 7.55 -12.76
C GLU A 176 -1.90 8.61 -12.06
N LEU A 177 -2.98 8.21 -11.39
CA LEU A 177 -3.81 9.14 -10.64
C LEU A 177 -3.09 9.68 -9.41
N TRP A 178 -2.34 8.83 -8.72
CA TRP A 178 -1.47 9.23 -7.61
C TRP A 178 -0.42 10.26 -8.07
N GLU A 179 0.30 9.97 -9.14
CA GLU A 179 1.38 10.82 -9.65
C GLU A 179 0.86 12.15 -10.19
N LYS A 180 -0.33 12.17 -10.82
CA LYS A 180 -0.98 13.41 -11.27
C LYS A 180 -1.12 14.43 -10.13
N TYR A 181 -1.66 14.02 -8.99
CA TYR A 181 -1.92 14.93 -7.86
C TYR A 181 -0.67 15.17 -7.01
N LEU A 182 0.17 14.13 -6.84
CA LEU A 182 1.45 14.28 -6.15
C LEU A 182 2.38 15.25 -6.90
N GLY A 183 2.49 15.10 -8.22
CA GLY A 183 3.25 15.96 -9.10
C GLY A 183 2.74 17.40 -9.10
N LEU A 184 1.41 17.61 -9.13
CA LEU A 184 0.80 18.94 -9.03
C LEU A 184 1.25 19.68 -7.77
N VAL A 185 1.11 19.06 -6.59
CA VAL A 185 1.47 19.73 -5.33
C VAL A 185 2.98 19.91 -5.24
N ARG A 186 3.79 18.91 -5.60
CA ARG A 186 5.26 19.01 -5.62
C ARG A 186 5.72 20.19 -6.47
N GLU A 187 5.15 20.35 -7.66
CA GLU A 187 5.52 21.43 -8.57
C GLU A 187 5.17 22.81 -7.99
N MET A 188 4.03 22.92 -7.32
CA MET A 188 3.58 24.17 -6.71
C MET A 188 4.36 24.51 -5.43
N THR A 189 4.83 23.52 -4.67
CA THR A 189 5.53 23.73 -3.39
C THR A 189 7.05 23.77 -3.49
N LYS A 190 7.65 23.30 -4.59
CA LYS A 190 9.13 23.12 -4.71
C LYS A 190 9.94 24.40 -4.44
N ASP A 191 9.41 25.55 -4.83
CA ASP A 191 10.11 26.85 -4.73
C ASP A 191 9.65 27.69 -3.54
N LEU A 192 8.83 27.12 -2.63
CA LEU A 192 8.40 27.80 -1.41
C LEU A 192 9.59 28.03 -0.48
N LYS A 193 9.84 29.31 -0.20
CA LYS A 193 10.82 29.71 0.80
C LYS A 193 10.36 29.34 2.21
N PRO A 194 11.28 29.12 3.16
CA PRO A 194 10.92 28.75 4.55
C PRO A 194 9.89 29.68 5.20
N GLU A 195 9.91 30.98 4.89
CA GLU A 195 9.00 31.98 5.46
C GLU A 195 7.56 31.85 4.92
N ALA A 196 7.39 31.23 3.76
CA ALA A 196 6.08 30.95 3.16
C ALA A 196 5.51 29.60 3.62
N ARG A 197 6.27 28.79 4.37
CA ARG A 197 5.88 27.45 4.81
C ARG A 197 5.30 27.52 6.23
N PRO A 198 4.01 27.19 6.45
CA PRO A 198 3.43 27.19 7.79
C PRO A 198 4.12 26.20 8.72
N ARG A 199 4.30 26.57 9.99
CA ARG A 199 4.70 25.65 11.05
C ARG A 199 3.51 24.78 11.45
N VAL A 200 3.68 23.47 11.43
CA VAL A 200 2.59 22.52 11.61
C VAL A 200 2.89 21.57 12.76
N TYR A 201 1.92 21.45 13.66
CA TYR A 201 1.85 20.36 14.62
C TYR A 201 0.97 19.24 14.05
N LEU A 202 1.59 18.10 13.73
CA LEU A 202 0.92 16.93 13.14
C LEU A 202 0.80 15.82 14.18
N GLU A 203 -0.33 15.80 14.90
CA GLU A 203 -0.62 14.80 15.91
C GLU A 203 -1.14 13.51 15.27
N GLY A 204 -0.56 12.37 15.65
CA GLY A 204 -0.99 11.04 15.22
C GLY A 204 -2.26 10.59 15.92
N TYR A 205 -2.51 9.27 15.95
CA TYR A 205 -3.77 8.71 16.46
C TYR A 205 -3.97 8.85 17.98
N THR A 206 -2.89 9.03 18.74
CA THR A 206 -2.92 9.17 20.20
C THR A 206 -2.52 10.57 20.60
N ASP A 207 -3.20 11.13 21.60
CA ASP A 207 -2.95 12.47 22.12
C ASP A 207 -1.48 12.71 22.44
N TYR A 208 -0.97 13.83 21.93
CA TYR A 208 0.41 14.28 22.03
C TYR A 208 1.46 13.31 21.48
N LYS A 209 1.05 12.25 20.77
CA LYS A 209 1.96 11.42 19.99
C LYS A 209 2.03 11.97 18.58
N THR A 210 3.09 12.72 18.29
CA THR A 210 3.29 13.40 17.01
C THR A 210 4.11 12.51 16.06
N VAL A 211 4.47 13.06 14.90
CA VAL A 211 5.28 12.40 13.88
C VAL A 211 6.56 13.20 13.62
N SER A 212 7.67 12.53 13.34
CA SER A 212 8.98 13.11 13.05
C SER A 212 9.59 12.47 11.79
N ALA A 213 10.85 12.81 11.48
CA ALA A 213 11.64 12.20 10.42
C ALA A 213 11.54 10.66 10.40
N GLY A 214 11.35 10.08 9.21
CA GLY A 214 11.15 8.63 9.02
C GLY A 214 9.72 8.13 9.23
N SER A 215 8.73 9.04 9.29
CA SER A 215 7.30 8.70 9.29
C SER A 215 6.62 9.20 8.02
N GLY A 216 5.63 8.44 7.51
CA GLY A 216 4.87 8.84 6.32
C GLY A 216 4.09 10.16 6.50
N GLY A 217 3.68 10.46 7.73
CA GLY A 217 3.04 11.74 8.07
C GLY A 217 3.97 12.95 7.88
N HIS A 218 5.22 12.82 8.31
CA HIS A 218 6.22 13.85 8.10
C HIS A 218 6.54 14.02 6.60
N GLU A 219 6.71 12.92 5.86
CA GLU A 219 6.93 12.96 4.40
C GLU A 219 5.80 13.72 3.69
N LEU A 220 4.53 13.38 3.97
CA LEU A 220 3.37 14.08 3.40
C LEU A 220 3.38 15.58 3.70
N LEU A 221 3.69 15.93 4.95
CA LEU A 221 3.71 17.31 5.41
C LEU A 221 4.81 18.13 4.74
N GLU A 222 6.01 17.56 4.56
CA GLU A 222 7.11 18.25 3.89
C GLU A 222 6.81 18.49 2.42
N ILE A 223 6.28 17.49 1.71
CA ILE A 223 5.91 17.61 0.30
C ILE A 223 4.79 18.64 0.12
N ALA A 224 3.83 18.71 1.05
CA ALA A 224 2.77 19.71 1.05
C ALA A 224 3.26 21.13 1.44
N GLY A 225 4.56 21.31 1.66
CA GLY A 225 5.16 22.62 1.93
C GLY A 225 4.96 23.11 3.36
N GLY A 226 4.72 22.23 4.34
CA GLY A 226 4.68 22.57 5.76
C GLY A 226 6.04 22.40 6.44
N ILE A 227 6.26 23.05 7.57
CA ILE A 227 7.39 22.83 8.48
C ILE A 227 6.88 22.03 9.67
N ASN A 228 7.30 20.78 9.81
CA ASN A 228 6.96 19.97 10.98
C ASN A 228 7.70 20.48 12.22
N ILE A 229 6.98 20.97 13.23
CA ILE A 229 7.60 21.47 14.47
C ILE A 229 8.32 20.38 15.26
N ALA A 230 8.00 19.11 15.02
CA ALA A 230 8.59 17.96 15.68
C ALA A 230 9.68 17.26 14.83
N ALA A 231 10.10 17.81 13.69
CA ALA A 231 11.04 17.16 12.76
C ALA A 231 12.40 16.78 13.39
N ALA A 232 12.81 17.50 14.44
CA ALA A 232 14.08 17.28 15.14
C ALA A 232 13.99 16.23 16.27
N GLU A 233 12.79 15.69 16.54
CA GLU A 233 12.62 14.66 17.56
C GLU A 233 13.32 13.35 17.14
N PRO A 234 14.00 12.65 18.05
CA PRO A 234 14.95 11.58 17.73
C PRO A 234 14.31 10.27 17.27
N VAL A 235 12.99 10.14 17.39
CA VAL A 235 12.25 8.94 17.01
C VAL A 235 11.10 9.32 16.06
N PRO A 236 10.68 8.45 15.12
CA PRO A 236 9.65 8.79 14.13
C PRO A 236 8.26 9.11 14.71
N TYR A 237 7.95 8.61 15.92
CA TYR A 237 6.64 8.78 16.58
C TYR A 237 6.81 9.20 18.05
N PRO A 238 7.32 10.41 18.33
CA PRO A 238 7.63 10.85 19.67
C PRO A 238 6.36 11.24 20.45
N GLN A 239 6.43 11.08 21.77
CA GLN A 239 5.43 11.61 22.69
C GLN A 239 5.94 12.98 23.18
N VAL A 240 5.20 14.05 22.90
CA VAL A 240 5.52 15.41 23.36
C VAL A 240 4.64 15.81 24.54
N SER A 241 5.03 16.86 25.27
CA SER A 241 4.19 17.42 26.34
C SER A 241 3.22 18.47 25.78
N PRO A 242 2.07 18.70 26.44
CA PRO A 242 1.15 19.78 26.07
C PRO A 242 1.84 21.15 26.05
N GLU A 243 2.69 21.44 27.04
CA GLU A 243 3.44 22.70 27.18
C GLU A 243 4.43 22.89 26.04
N TRP A 244 5.06 21.80 25.57
CA TRP A 244 5.93 21.84 24.41
C TRP A 244 5.17 22.30 23.16
N VAL A 245 3.96 21.77 22.92
CA VAL A 245 3.14 22.18 21.77
C VAL A 245 2.76 23.66 21.86
N VAL A 246 2.37 24.13 23.05
CA VAL A 246 2.07 25.55 23.30
C VAL A 246 3.30 26.42 23.06
N ALA A 247 4.48 26.01 23.53
CA ALA A 247 5.73 26.76 23.37
C ALA A 247 6.21 26.80 21.90
N GLN A 248 5.89 25.80 21.09
CA GLN A 248 6.21 25.79 19.67
C GLN A 248 5.30 26.70 18.84
N ASP A 249 4.13 27.09 19.35
CA ASP A 249 3.16 28.00 18.74
C ASP A 249 2.95 27.75 17.22
N PRO A 250 2.40 26.59 16.82
CA PRO A 250 2.22 26.26 15.41
C PRO A 250 1.19 27.16 14.71
N ASP A 251 1.39 27.38 13.41
CA ASP A 251 0.45 28.07 12.52
C ASP A 251 -0.75 27.17 12.16
N VAL A 252 -0.54 25.85 12.13
CA VAL A 252 -1.58 24.85 11.80
C VAL A 252 -1.46 23.64 12.72
N ILE A 253 -2.61 23.12 13.15
CA ILE A 253 -2.71 21.84 13.86
C ILE A 253 -3.47 20.85 12.97
N ILE A 254 -2.90 19.68 12.75
CA ILE A 254 -3.56 18.57 12.06
C ILE A 254 -3.53 17.34 12.98
N LYS A 255 -4.68 16.70 13.18
CA LYS A 255 -4.83 15.49 13.99
C LYS A 255 -5.32 14.33 13.13
N ALA A 256 -4.54 13.25 13.09
CA ALA A 256 -5.00 12.00 12.51
C ALA A 256 -5.97 11.28 13.47
N VAL A 257 -7.11 10.83 12.96
CA VAL A 257 -8.11 10.06 13.71
C VAL A 257 -8.27 8.66 13.13
N SER A 258 -8.63 7.70 13.98
CA SER A 258 -8.82 6.30 13.59
C SER A 258 -9.96 5.66 14.40
N SER A 259 -9.83 4.43 14.89
CA SER A 259 -10.93 3.66 15.49
C SER A 259 -11.62 4.30 16.70
N ARG A 260 -10.99 5.27 17.39
CA ARG A 260 -11.57 5.96 18.55
C ARG A 260 -12.53 7.10 18.19
N VAL A 261 -12.45 7.62 16.98
CA VAL A 261 -13.28 8.74 16.50
C VAL A 261 -13.86 8.30 15.17
N ALA A 262 -15.18 8.12 15.13
CA ALA A 262 -15.85 7.67 13.91
C ALA A 262 -15.55 8.66 12.76
N SER A 263 -14.99 8.12 11.69
CA SER A 263 -14.62 8.84 10.47
C SER A 263 -14.60 7.84 9.31
N GLY A 264 -14.48 8.34 8.09
CA GLY A 264 -14.42 7.53 6.89
C GLY A 264 -15.77 7.27 6.25
N TYR A 265 -15.85 6.17 5.49
CA TYR A 265 -17.00 5.88 4.63
C TYR A 265 -18.30 5.74 5.45
N GLY A 266 -19.28 6.59 5.15
CA GLY A 266 -20.58 6.61 5.81
C GLY A 266 -20.61 7.18 7.24
N ALA A 267 -19.51 7.73 7.75
CA ALA A 267 -19.47 8.37 9.08
C ALA A 267 -20.09 9.78 9.07
N SER A 268 -20.81 10.14 10.13
CA SER A 268 -21.31 11.51 10.34
C SER A 268 -20.17 12.45 10.81
N PRO A 269 -20.31 13.78 10.63
CA PRO A 269 -19.28 14.72 11.06
C PRO A 269 -19.25 14.97 12.57
N GLU A 270 -20.24 14.47 13.32
CA GLU A 270 -20.44 14.79 14.74
C GLU A 270 -19.26 14.37 15.62
N GLU A 271 -18.74 13.15 15.43
CA GLU A 271 -17.63 12.65 16.24
C GLU A 271 -16.32 13.39 15.95
N MET A 272 -16.06 13.73 14.67
CA MET A 272 -14.90 14.57 14.32
C MET A 272 -15.08 16.00 14.85
N ALA A 273 -16.27 16.57 14.78
CA ALA A 273 -16.53 17.90 15.33
C ALA A 273 -16.29 17.96 16.85
N LYS A 274 -16.77 16.94 17.57
CA LYS A 274 -16.55 16.78 19.01
C LYS A 274 -15.07 16.62 19.36
N GLU A 275 -14.34 15.80 18.59
CA GLU A 275 -12.90 15.63 18.77
C GLU A 275 -12.13 16.94 18.56
N ARG A 276 -12.50 17.72 17.53
CA ARG A 276 -11.87 19.02 17.26
C ARG A 276 -12.10 19.99 18.42
N GLU A 277 -13.32 20.03 18.95
CA GLU A 277 -13.65 20.87 20.11
C GLU A 277 -12.86 20.45 21.35
N ALA A 278 -12.71 19.15 21.60
CA ALA A 278 -11.90 18.63 22.69
C ALA A 278 -10.43 19.06 22.57
N ILE A 279 -9.88 19.04 21.35
CA ILE A 279 -8.51 19.49 21.06
C ILE A 279 -8.36 20.99 21.31
N ILE A 280 -9.29 21.81 20.81
CA ILE A 280 -9.29 23.27 21.01
C ILE A 280 -9.40 23.64 22.50
N SER A 281 -10.16 22.85 23.25
CA SER A 281 -10.38 23.03 24.69
C SER A 281 -9.25 22.51 25.58
N ARG A 282 -8.15 21.99 25.02
CA ARG A 282 -7.00 21.53 25.81
C ARG A 282 -6.41 22.69 26.64
N PRO A 283 -6.01 22.45 27.90
CA PRO A 283 -5.45 23.50 28.75
C PRO A 283 -4.29 24.25 28.09
N GLY A 284 -4.37 25.58 28.09
CA GLY A 284 -3.36 26.46 27.48
C GLY A 284 -3.41 26.59 25.95
N TRP A 285 -4.15 25.75 25.24
CA TRP A 285 -4.18 25.75 23.77
C TRP A 285 -4.85 26.98 23.15
N HIS A 286 -5.71 27.67 23.90
CA HIS A 286 -6.25 28.99 23.50
C HIS A 286 -5.16 30.05 23.23
N ASN A 287 -3.92 29.82 23.66
CA ASN A 287 -2.79 30.70 23.39
C ASN A 287 -2.09 30.40 22.04
N ILE A 288 -2.30 29.22 21.46
CA ILE A 288 -1.68 28.80 20.21
C ILE A 288 -2.31 29.55 19.03
N LYS A 289 -1.48 30.05 18.12
CA LYS A 289 -1.91 30.75 16.90
C LYS A 289 -2.91 29.95 16.07
N ALA A 290 -2.61 28.69 15.76
CA ALA A 290 -3.53 27.80 15.02
C ALA A 290 -4.93 27.72 15.64
N VAL A 291 -5.03 27.71 16.97
CA VAL A 291 -6.32 27.65 17.67
C VAL A 291 -7.07 28.97 17.56
N LYS A 292 -6.37 30.10 17.78
CA LYS A 292 -6.95 31.46 17.64
C LYS A 292 -7.46 31.74 16.24
N GLU A 293 -6.77 31.24 15.23
CA GLU A 293 -7.10 31.41 13.80
C GLU A 293 -8.04 30.32 13.27
N GLY A 294 -8.42 29.34 14.10
CA GLY A 294 -9.31 28.25 13.71
C GLY A 294 -8.69 27.18 12.79
N ARG A 295 -7.36 27.22 12.58
CA ARG A 295 -6.58 26.30 11.73
C ARG A 295 -6.24 24.99 12.45
N VAL A 296 -7.28 24.33 12.96
CA VAL A 296 -7.23 23.02 13.61
C VAL A 296 -8.05 22.05 12.76
N TYR A 297 -7.39 21.04 12.19
CA TYR A 297 -7.98 20.10 11.26
C TYR A 297 -7.84 18.66 11.74
N LEU A 298 -8.82 17.83 11.39
CA LEU A 298 -8.82 16.41 11.61
C LEU A 298 -8.79 15.69 10.26
N ILE A 299 -8.08 14.57 10.21
CA ILE A 299 -8.01 13.72 9.02
C ILE A 299 -8.15 12.24 9.40
N SER A 300 -9.02 11.53 8.68
CA SER A 300 -9.24 10.10 8.86
C SER A 300 -8.00 9.30 8.44
N SER A 301 -7.68 8.24 9.20
CA SER A 301 -6.61 7.30 8.85
C SER A 301 -6.79 6.70 7.46
N GLU A 302 -8.03 6.58 6.98
CA GLU A 302 -8.36 6.05 5.64
C GLU A 302 -7.82 6.90 4.48
N ILE A 303 -7.53 8.18 4.70
CA ILE A 303 -6.99 9.07 3.66
C ILE A 303 -5.72 9.79 4.09
N TYR A 304 -5.23 9.58 5.32
CA TYR A 304 -4.02 10.22 5.83
C TYR A 304 -2.76 9.65 5.16
N THR A 305 -2.34 8.44 5.55
CA THR A 305 -1.18 7.76 4.96
C THR A 305 -1.56 6.51 4.17
N ALA A 306 -2.84 6.14 4.09
CA ALA A 306 -3.33 4.90 3.46
C ALA A 306 -3.22 4.91 1.91
N PRO A 307 -3.70 3.88 1.18
CA PRO A 307 -3.68 3.86 -0.29
C PRO A 307 -4.41 5.03 -0.95
N ARG A 308 -5.40 5.63 -0.28
CA ARG A 308 -6.03 6.90 -0.67
C ARG A 308 -5.31 8.15 -0.15
N GLY A 309 -4.08 8.02 0.32
CA GLY A 309 -3.25 9.07 0.93
C GLY A 309 -3.08 10.32 0.06
N VAL A 310 -3.16 10.18 -1.27
CA VAL A 310 -3.16 11.33 -2.21
C VAL A 310 -4.34 12.29 -1.98
N VAL A 311 -5.45 11.82 -1.42
CA VAL A 311 -6.58 12.66 -0.99
C VAL A 311 -6.19 13.50 0.21
N GLY A 312 -5.66 12.87 1.27
CA GLY A 312 -5.20 13.58 2.46
C GLY A 312 -4.08 14.56 2.16
N PHE A 313 -3.18 14.17 1.27
CA PHE A 313 -2.14 15.04 0.73
C PHE A 313 -2.71 16.28 0.04
N SER A 314 -3.78 16.13 -0.76
CA SER A 314 -4.48 17.25 -1.39
C SER A 314 -5.11 18.19 -0.34
N TYR A 315 -5.65 17.63 0.75
CA TYR A 315 -6.12 18.43 1.88
C TYR A 315 -4.98 19.17 2.60
N PHE A 316 -3.84 18.52 2.81
CA PHE A 316 -2.67 19.16 3.41
C PHE A 316 -2.23 20.36 2.56
N ALA A 317 -2.07 20.17 1.25
CA ALA A 317 -1.72 21.24 0.33
C ALA A 317 -2.68 22.44 0.47
N LYS A 318 -4.00 22.18 0.42
CA LYS A 318 -5.03 23.22 0.51
C LYS A 318 -5.09 23.91 1.88
N TRP A 319 -4.99 23.17 2.98
CA TRP A 319 -5.00 23.75 4.33
C TRP A 319 -3.76 24.59 4.63
N LEU A 320 -2.60 24.18 4.12
CA LEU A 320 -1.35 24.88 4.35
C LEU A 320 -1.23 26.12 3.47
N HIS A 321 -1.62 26.01 2.20
CA HIS A 321 -1.47 27.06 1.19
C HIS A 321 -2.77 27.29 0.40
N PRO A 322 -3.83 27.81 1.02
CA PRO A 322 -5.16 27.93 0.39
C PRO A 322 -5.17 28.81 -0.86
N GLU A 323 -4.34 29.86 -0.91
CA GLU A 323 -4.22 30.73 -2.09
C GLU A 323 -3.50 30.03 -3.25
N LEU A 324 -2.46 29.25 -2.95
CA LEU A 324 -1.68 28.51 -3.95
C LEU A 324 -2.49 27.36 -4.56
N PHE A 325 -3.39 26.77 -3.77
CA PHE A 325 -4.23 25.64 -4.14
C PHE A 325 -5.72 25.99 -4.21
N ALA A 326 -6.04 27.22 -4.63
CA ALA A 326 -7.43 27.68 -4.76
C ALA A 326 -8.25 26.77 -5.69
N ASP A 327 -7.65 26.30 -6.78
CA ASP A 327 -8.28 25.44 -7.79
C ASP A 327 -8.23 23.94 -7.46
N LEU A 328 -7.48 23.55 -6.43
CA LEU A 328 -7.43 22.15 -5.99
C LEU A 328 -8.68 21.83 -5.18
N ASP A 329 -9.42 20.82 -5.59
CA ASP A 329 -10.57 20.29 -4.86
C ASP A 329 -10.27 18.86 -4.37
N PRO A 330 -9.87 18.69 -3.10
CA PRO A 330 -9.58 17.38 -2.53
C PRO A 330 -10.80 16.43 -2.52
N GLN A 331 -12.04 16.94 -2.49
CA GLN A 331 -13.22 16.08 -2.58
C GLN A 331 -13.38 15.52 -3.99
N LYS A 332 -13.09 16.32 -5.01
CA LYS A 332 -13.06 15.84 -6.40
C LYS A 332 -11.99 14.76 -6.61
N VAL A 333 -10.80 14.95 -6.02
CA VAL A 333 -9.74 13.92 -6.02
C VAL A 333 -10.27 12.62 -5.40
N HIS A 334 -10.92 12.72 -4.24
CA HIS A 334 -11.44 11.55 -3.55
C HIS A 334 -12.53 10.84 -4.35
N ARG A 335 -13.46 11.61 -4.93
CA ARG A 335 -14.54 11.09 -5.77
C ARG A 335 -13.98 10.34 -6.98
N GLU A 336 -12.98 10.90 -7.67
CA GLU A 336 -12.34 10.26 -8.81
C GLU A 336 -11.73 8.90 -8.43
N ILE A 337 -11.09 8.78 -7.26
CA ILE A 337 -10.56 7.49 -6.78
C ILE A 337 -11.68 6.49 -6.47
N LEU A 338 -12.70 6.92 -5.70
CA LEU A 338 -13.79 6.04 -5.29
C LEU A 338 -14.59 5.51 -6.49
N GLU A 339 -14.92 6.39 -7.43
CA GLU A 339 -15.68 6.02 -8.63
C GLU A 339 -14.86 5.10 -9.54
N LYS A 340 -13.61 5.46 -9.83
CA LYS A 340 -12.77 4.74 -10.79
C LYS A 340 -12.30 3.38 -10.28
N PHE A 341 -11.92 3.27 -9.01
CA PHE A 341 -11.24 2.08 -8.48
C PHE A 341 -12.08 1.26 -7.49
N HIS A 342 -13.10 1.86 -6.89
CA HIS A 342 -13.96 1.15 -5.95
C HIS A 342 -15.41 1.01 -6.44
N GLY A 343 -15.81 1.73 -7.50
CA GLY A 343 -17.19 1.78 -7.95
C GLY A 343 -18.14 2.35 -6.89
N LEU A 344 -17.64 3.28 -6.06
CA LEU A 344 -18.37 3.86 -4.93
C LEU A 344 -18.56 5.37 -5.13
N GLU A 345 -19.67 5.88 -4.61
CA GLU A 345 -19.86 7.32 -4.44
C GLU A 345 -19.15 7.81 -3.18
N LEU A 346 -18.73 9.07 -3.17
CA LEU A 346 -18.17 9.69 -1.97
C LEU A 346 -19.26 9.86 -0.90
N GLN A 347 -19.09 9.17 0.22
CA GLN A 347 -20.01 9.23 1.37
C GLN A 347 -19.25 9.25 2.69
N GLY A 348 -19.79 9.97 3.67
CA GLY A 348 -19.23 10.07 5.01
C GLY A 348 -18.21 11.19 5.18
N THR A 349 -17.59 11.24 6.36
CA THR A 349 -16.73 12.35 6.78
C THR A 349 -15.29 11.87 6.94
N TYR A 350 -14.39 12.39 6.10
CA TYR A 350 -12.98 12.02 6.10
C TYR A 350 -12.05 13.09 6.69
N VAL A 351 -12.52 14.33 6.73
CA VAL A 351 -11.81 15.45 7.32
C VAL A 351 -12.77 16.34 8.10
N TYR A 352 -12.25 17.15 9.03
CA TYR A 352 -13.06 18.17 9.68
C TYR A 352 -12.22 19.37 10.18
N PRO A 353 -12.65 20.62 9.94
CA PRO A 353 -13.68 21.00 8.97
C PRO A 353 -13.25 20.65 7.53
N GLU A 354 -14.21 20.58 6.62
CA GLU A 354 -13.91 20.51 5.18
C GLU A 354 -13.29 21.83 4.70
N ALA A 355 -12.36 21.74 3.74
CA ALA A 355 -11.48 22.83 3.29
C ALA A 355 -12.12 23.74 2.23
#